data_AF-A0A929M7L4-F1
#
_entry.id   AF-A0A929M7L4-F1
#
_cell.length_a   1.000
_cell.length_b   1.000
_cell.length_c   1.000
_cell.angle_alpha   90.00
_cell.angle_beta   90.00
_cell.angle_gamma   90.00
#
_symmetry.space_group_name_H-M   'P 1'
#
loop_
_entity.id
_entity.type
_entity.pdbx_description
1 polymer ?
#
loop_
_entity_poly.entity_id
_entity_poly.type
_entity_poly.pdbx_seq_one_letter_code
_entity_poly.pdbx_strand_id
1 'polypeptide(L)'
;MTLFKQIMIAVIAFGIVIFMAVGYLNFKSLNGYINDQLGENARHTANSLGLALKPIVDPEDMSLAQTMINSMFDSGRYKLIKLEDVDGKVLIENSQQTIVKDIPEWFYKIAKFEAPVATSEIMTGWAKFGTLYVQGSTALAYNELYSNSKNIFNFLALMIIIALVVAFFALKAIFRPLVKVQDQAEAILDNKFIIQKRIPFTTDLKKMVLAMNSMVSKVQDIFEREAATLSKYQELLYKDSMSGTYNRRFFQTKFSEYLA
;
A
#
# COMPACT_ATOMS: atom_id res chain seq x y z
N MET A 1 -10.00 1.26 -24.09
CA MET A 1 -9.04 1.19 -22.96
C MET A 1 -7.91 0.24 -23.33
N THR A 2 -6.66 0.52 -22.94
CA THR A 2 -5.53 -0.40 -23.21
C THR A 2 -5.39 -1.42 -22.09
N LEU A 3 -4.85 -2.60 -22.40
CA LEU A 3 -4.61 -3.66 -21.41
C LEU A 3 -3.64 -3.18 -20.29
N PHE A 4 -2.69 -2.32 -20.64
CA PHE A 4 -1.83 -1.61 -19.68
C PHE A 4 -2.65 -0.84 -18.63
N LYS A 5 -3.64 -0.04 -19.08
CA LYS A 5 -4.48 0.75 -18.17
C LYS A 5 -5.36 -0.15 -17.28
N GLN A 6 -5.89 -1.24 -17.84
CA GLN A 6 -6.70 -2.19 -17.08
C GLN A 6 -5.90 -2.87 -15.95
N ILE A 7 -4.69 -3.34 -16.24
CA ILE A 7 -3.82 -3.95 -15.22
C ILE A 7 -3.41 -2.91 -14.17
N MET A 8 -3.06 -1.68 -14.58
CA MET A 8 -2.69 -0.63 -13.63
C MET A 8 -3.83 -0.29 -12.66
N ILE A 9 -5.06 -0.17 -13.17
CA ILE A 9 -6.24 0.05 -12.33
C ILE A 9 -6.43 -1.12 -11.36
N ALA A 10 -6.26 -2.36 -11.80
CA ALA A 10 -6.36 -3.53 -10.93
C ALA A 10 -5.30 -3.51 -9.81
N VAL A 11 -4.05 -3.16 -10.13
CA VAL A 11 -2.95 -3.05 -9.15
C VAL A 11 -3.24 -1.94 -8.13
N ILE A 12 -3.71 -0.77 -8.59
CA ILE A 12 -4.11 0.34 -7.70
C ILE A 12 -5.27 -0.08 -6.80
N ALA A 13 -6.32 -0.68 -7.36
CA ALA A 13 -7.48 -1.12 -6.60
C ALA A 13 -7.08 -2.14 -5.52
N PHE A 14 -6.26 -3.13 -5.88
CA PHE A 14 -5.75 -4.12 -4.94
C PHE A 14 -4.88 -3.48 -3.86
N GLY A 15 -4.01 -2.53 -4.22
CA GLY A 15 -3.21 -1.76 -3.28
C GLY A 15 -4.06 -0.98 -2.27
N ILE A 16 -5.16 -0.35 -2.71
CA ILE A 16 -6.10 0.35 -1.83
C ILE A 16 -6.80 -0.62 -0.88
N VAL A 17 -7.21 -1.80 -1.35
CA VAL A 17 -7.85 -2.82 -0.50
C VAL A 17 -6.89 -3.26 0.62
N ILE A 18 -5.62 -3.55 0.27
CA ILE A 18 -4.61 -3.91 1.27
C ILE A 18 -4.37 -2.75 2.24
N PHE A 19 -4.25 -1.52 1.73
CA PHE A 19 -4.05 -0.32 2.56
C PHE A 19 -5.14 -0.20 3.63
N MET A 20 -6.40 -0.28 3.20
CA MET A 20 -7.55 -0.17 4.08
C MET A 20 -7.61 -1.33 5.07
N ALA A 21 -7.38 -2.57 4.61
CA ALA A 21 -7.42 -3.75 5.46
C ALA A 21 -6.35 -3.70 6.55
N VAL A 22 -5.09 -3.44 6.19
CA VAL A 22 -3.96 -3.37 7.13
C VAL A 22 -4.14 -2.20 8.09
N GLY A 23 -4.50 -1.02 7.59
CA GLY A 23 -4.76 0.16 8.42
C GLY A 23 -5.88 -0.07 9.43
N TYR A 24 -6.99 -0.66 8.98
CA TYR A 24 -8.13 -0.97 9.86
C TYR A 24 -7.79 -2.03 10.92
N LEU A 25 -7.16 -3.14 10.52
CA LEU A 25 -6.78 -4.20 11.44
C LEU A 25 -5.79 -3.70 12.50
N ASN A 26 -4.80 -2.89 12.08
CA ASN A 26 -3.84 -2.32 13.01
C ASN A 26 -4.50 -1.35 13.99
N PHE A 27 -5.32 -0.41 13.48
CA PHE A 27 -6.05 0.53 14.31
C PHE A 27 -6.92 -0.20 15.33
N LYS A 28 -7.72 -1.18 14.88
CA LYS A 28 -8.60 -1.97 15.76
C LYS A 28 -7.80 -2.71 16.84
N SER A 29 -6.70 -3.36 16.44
CA SER A 29 -5.85 -4.11 17.37
C SER A 29 -5.22 -3.21 18.42
N LEU A 30 -4.63 -2.08 18.00
CA LEU A 30 -3.95 -1.17 18.92
C LEU A 30 -4.95 -0.44 19.82
N ASN A 31 -6.10 -0.02 19.28
CA ASN A 31 -7.17 0.60 20.06
C ASN A 31 -7.68 -0.36 21.15
N GLY A 32 -7.95 -1.62 20.80
CA GLY A 32 -8.35 -2.64 21.77
C GLY A 32 -7.28 -2.86 22.84
N TYR A 33 -6.02 -3.05 22.42
CA TYR A 33 -4.90 -3.25 23.34
C TYR A 33 -4.74 -2.08 24.33
N ILE A 34 -4.75 -0.84 23.85
CA ILE A 34 -4.62 0.35 24.71
C ILE A 34 -5.82 0.45 25.67
N ASN A 35 -7.03 0.18 25.19
CA ASN A 35 -8.23 0.26 26.02
C ASN A 35 -8.21 -0.77 27.16
N ASP A 36 -7.83 -2.01 26.88
CA ASP A 36 -7.70 -3.07 27.89
C ASP A 36 -6.61 -2.71 28.92
N GLN A 37 -5.48 -2.17 28.44
CA GLN A 37 -4.36 -1.77 29.30
C GLN A 37 -4.67 -0.59 30.22
N LEU A 38 -5.55 0.34 29.83
CA LEU A 38 -5.90 1.50 30.66
C LEU A 38 -6.52 1.08 31.99
N GLY A 39 -7.48 0.15 31.96
CA GLY A 39 -8.15 -0.35 33.16
C GLY A 39 -7.24 -1.23 34.00
N GLU A 40 -6.50 -2.14 33.35
CA GLU A 40 -5.62 -3.08 34.05
C GLU A 40 -4.49 -2.33 34.78
N ASN A 41 -3.86 -1.34 34.13
CA ASN A 41 -2.82 -0.53 34.74
C ASN A 41 -3.33 0.33 35.90
N ALA A 42 -4.53 0.91 35.77
CA ALA A 42 -5.16 1.64 36.86
C ALA A 42 -5.40 0.73 38.07
N ARG A 43 -5.89 -0.50 37.85
CA ARG A 43 -6.14 -1.50 38.91
C ARG A 43 -4.85 -1.98 39.57
N HIS A 44 -3.82 -2.27 38.79
CA HIS A 44 -2.50 -2.64 39.33
C HIS A 44 -1.91 -1.50 40.16
N THR A 45 -2.04 -0.25 39.69
CA THR A 45 -1.55 0.91 40.43
C THR A 45 -2.35 1.12 41.71
N ALA A 46 -3.68 1.05 41.66
CA ALA A 46 -4.51 1.18 42.86
C ALA A 46 -4.13 0.15 43.92
N ASN A 47 -3.94 -1.11 43.54
CA ASN A 47 -3.56 -2.17 44.48
C ASN A 47 -2.13 -2.03 45.02
N SER A 48 -1.15 -1.78 44.15
CA SER A 48 0.24 -1.65 44.57
C SER A 48 0.49 -0.38 45.38
N LEU A 49 -0.08 0.76 44.97
CA LEU A 49 0.00 2.01 45.72
C LEU A 49 -0.79 1.90 47.03
N GLY A 50 -1.99 1.32 47.01
CA GLY A 50 -2.78 1.06 48.21
C GLY A 50 -2.04 0.19 49.22
N LEU A 51 -1.33 -0.85 48.76
CA LEU A 51 -0.47 -1.68 49.62
C LEU A 51 0.73 -0.90 50.18
N ALA A 52 1.38 -0.08 49.37
CA ALA A 52 2.54 0.70 49.77
C ALA A 52 2.19 1.86 50.71
N LEU A 53 0.95 2.36 50.65
CA LEU A 53 0.43 3.39 51.54
C LEU A 53 0.14 2.85 52.95
N LYS A 54 -0.20 1.56 53.12
CA LYS A 54 -0.58 0.97 54.43
C LYS A 54 0.36 1.31 55.61
N PRO A 55 1.70 1.23 55.50
CA PRO A 55 2.59 1.54 56.62
C PRO A 55 2.82 3.04 56.86
N ILE A 56 2.37 3.92 55.96
CA ILE A 56 2.65 5.36 55.97
C ILE A 56 1.39 6.24 56.04
N VAL A 57 0.20 5.63 56.06
CA VAL A 57 -1.05 6.36 56.29
C VAL A 57 -1.29 6.51 57.78
N ASP A 58 -1.35 7.76 58.24
CA ASP A 58 -1.61 8.13 59.62
C ASP A 58 -2.64 9.28 59.64
N PRO A 59 -3.75 9.17 60.40
CA PRO A 59 -4.71 10.26 60.56
C PRO A 59 -4.08 11.59 61.05
N GLU A 60 -2.95 11.54 61.78
CA GLU A 60 -2.30 12.73 62.32
C GLU A 60 -1.29 13.37 61.34
N ASP A 61 -0.65 12.59 60.47
CA ASP A 61 0.31 13.09 59.48
C ASP A 61 0.22 12.36 58.12
N MET A 62 -0.42 13.02 57.16
CA MET A 62 -0.59 12.53 55.79
C MET A 62 0.56 12.95 54.84
N SER A 63 1.61 13.61 55.32
CA SER A 63 2.65 14.22 54.47
C SER A 63 3.41 13.18 53.63
N LEU A 64 3.70 12.00 54.20
CA LEU A 64 4.37 10.91 53.48
C LEU A 64 3.47 10.29 52.41
N ALA A 65 2.20 10.05 52.75
CA ALA A 65 1.19 9.56 51.81
C ALA A 65 0.98 10.54 50.65
N GLN A 66 0.87 11.84 50.95
CA GLN A 66 0.78 12.92 49.97
C GLN A 66 2.00 12.95 49.04
N THR A 67 3.21 12.84 49.60
CA THR A 67 4.44 12.85 48.80
C THR A 67 4.48 11.69 47.82
N MET A 68 4.10 10.48 48.27
CA MET A 68 4.07 9.30 47.41
C MET A 68 2.99 9.40 46.32
N ILE A 69 1.79 9.88 46.67
CA ILE A 69 0.69 10.09 45.73
C ILE A 69 1.06 11.17 44.70
N ASN A 70 1.65 12.29 45.13
CA ASN A 70 2.13 13.35 44.25
C ASN A 70 3.19 12.82 43.29
N SER A 71 4.21 12.12 43.80
CA SER A 71 5.26 11.56 42.94
C SER A 71 4.71 10.58 41.89
N MET A 72 3.71 9.77 42.25
CA MET A 72 3.06 8.87 41.29
C MET A 72 2.24 9.65 40.25
N PHE A 73 1.54 10.70 40.69
CA PHE A 73 0.73 11.55 39.81
C PHE A 73 1.58 12.37 38.84
N ASP A 74 2.69 12.93 39.31
CA ASP A 74 3.64 13.76 38.54
C ASP A 74 4.30 13.00 37.38
N SER A 75 4.16 11.66 37.33
CA SER A 75 4.51 10.87 36.14
C SER A 75 3.70 11.23 34.89
N GLY A 76 2.57 11.92 35.03
CA GLY A 76 1.69 12.33 33.93
C GLY A 76 0.85 11.21 33.33
N ARG A 77 0.90 9.99 33.91
CA ARG A 77 0.20 8.80 33.39
C ARG A 77 -1.24 8.67 33.88
N TYR A 78 -1.62 9.42 34.90
CA TYR A 78 -2.91 9.32 35.56
C TYR A 78 -3.71 10.61 35.40
N LYS A 79 -5.01 10.48 35.25
CA LYS A 79 -5.96 11.60 35.24
C LYS A 79 -6.39 11.97 36.65
N LEU A 80 -6.52 10.97 37.51
CA LEU A 80 -6.99 11.11 38.89
C LEU A 80 -6.24 10.11 39.78
N ILE A 81 -5.71 10.60 40.90
CA ILE A 81 -5.40 9.78 42.07
C ILE A 81 -6.04 10.47 43.27
N LYS A 82 -6.98 9.78 43.92
CA LYS A 82 -7.78 10.32 45.02
C LYS A 82 -7.81 9.33 46.19
N LEU A 83 -7.60 9.81 47.39
CA LEU A 83 -7.72 9.03 48.62
C LEU A 83 -8.88 9.60 49.46
N GLU A 84 -9.83 8.75 49.79
CA GLU A 84 -10.97 9.06 50.66
C GLU A 84 -10.90 8.25 51.95
N ASP A 85 -11.33 8.86 53.05
CA ASP A 85 -11.53 8.20 54.34
C ASP A 85 -12.79 7.30 54.32
N VAL A 86 -13.02 6.51 55.38
CA VAL A 86 -14.21 5.66 55.57
C VAL A 86 -15.53 6.43 55.51
N ASP A 87 -15.52 7.70 55.92
CA ASP A 87 -16.69 8.60 55.87
C ASP A 87 -16.89 9.25 54.49
N GLY A 88 -16.05 8.92 53.50
CA GLY A 88 -16.09 9.51 52.15
C GLY A 88 -15.49 10.92 52.08
N LYS A 89 -14.84 11.38 53.14
CA LYS A 89 -14.10 12.65 53.14
C LYS A 89 -12.84 12.52 52.30
N VAL A 90 -12.69 13.38 51.29
CA VAL A 90 -11.47 13.44 50.48
C VAL A 90 -10.30 13.90 51.35
N LEU A 91 -9.28 13.04 51.46
CA LEU A 91 -8.04 13.33 52.19
C LEU A 91 -6.99 13.92 51.25
N ILE A 92 -6.86 13.34 50.05
CA ILE A 92 -5.88 13.74 49.03
C ILE A 92 -6.53 13.61 47.66
N GLU A 93 -6.41 14.62 46.80
CA GLU A 93 -6.88 14.56 45.42
C GLU A 93 -5.92 15.26 44.48
N ASN A 94 -5.41 14.50 43.51
CA ASN A 94 -4.69 15.03 42.36
C ASN A 94 -5.49 14.71 41.10
N SER A 95 -5.88 15.74 40.36
CA SER A 95 -6.60 15.59 39.10
C SER A 95 -6.08 16.54 38.03
N GLN A 96 -6.08 16.08 36.77
CA GLN A 96 -5.67 16.87 35.62
C GLN A 96 -6.72 16.79 34.51
N GLN A 97 -6.95 17.91 33.84
CA GLN A 97 -7.77 17.92 32.63
C GLN A 97 -7.03 17.21 31.49
N THR A 98 -7.71 16.28 30.83
CA THR A 98 -7.24 15.64 29.60
C THR A 98 -7.30 16.65 28.45
N ILE A 99 -6.25 17.45 28.28
CA ILE A 99 -6.08 18.33 27.12
C ILE A 99 -5.04 17.68 26.21
N VAL A 100 -5.46 17.24 25.04
CA VAL A 100 -4.54 16.81 23.99
C VAL A 100 -4.60 17.87 22.89
N LYS A 101 -3.52 18.63 22.74
CA LYS A 101 -3.31 19.47 21.56
C LYS A 101 -2.89 18.55 20.41
N ASP A 102 -3.38 18.82 19.21
CA ASP A 102 -2.95 18.22 17.93
C ASP A 102 -3.62 16.91 17.45
N ILE A 103 -4.77 16.53 18.02
CA ILE A 103 -5.58 15.42 17.48
C ILE A 103 -6.94 15.94 16.97
N PRO A 104 -7.36 15.56 15.74
CA PRO A 104 -8.66 15.96 15.22
C PRO A 104 -9.86 15.34 15.96
N GLU A 105 -10.98 16.08 16.05
CA GLU A 105 -12.20 15.62 16.72
C GLU A 105 -12.75 14.28 16.21
N TRP A 106 -12.66 14.04 14.89
CA TRP A 106 -13.15 12.80 14.29
C TRP A 106 -12.40 11.57 14.81
N PHE A 107 -11.13 11.72 15.20
CA PHE A 107 -10.31 10.61 15.69
C PHE A 107 -10.79 10.16 17.08
N TYR A 108 -11.15 11.10 17.95
CA TYR A 108 -11.73 10.79 19.26
C TYR A 108 -13.02 9.98 19.14
N LYS A 109 -13.87 10.32 18.17
CA LYS A 109 -15.16 9.64 17.94
C LYS A 109 -15.00 8.18 17.49
N ILE A 110 -13.88 7.84 16.87
CA ILE A 110 -13.60 6.49 16.37
C ILE A 110 -12.90 5.66 17.44
N ALA A 111 -11.88 6.23 18.11
CA ALA A 111 -11.07 5.51 19.08
C ALA A 111 -11.83 5.23 20.40
N LYS A 112 -12.57 6.23 20.91
CA LYS A 112 -13.39 6.16 22.14
C LYS A 112 -12.72 5.38 23.28
N PHE A 113 -11.75 6.02 23.94
CA PHE A 113 -11.16 5.47 25.16
C PHE A 113 -11.99 5.82 26.39
N GLU A 114 -12.37 4.80 27.14
CA GLU A 114 -12.95 4.94 28.47
C GLU A 114 -11.92 4.45 29.48
N ALA A 115 -11.34 5.36 30.27
CA ALA A 115 -10.45 4.98 31.36
C ALA A 115 -11.31 4.74 32.61
N PRO A 116 -11.56 3.47 33.00
CA PRO A 116 -12.32 3.19 34.21
C PRO A 116 -11.55 3.67 35.45
N VAL A 117 -12.29 4.04 36.49
CA VAL A 117 -11.71 4.34 37.80
C VAL A 117 -11.51 3.01 38.53
N ALA A 118 -10.27 2.69 38.86
CA ALA A 118 -9.95 1.54 39.67
C ALA A 118 -9.88 1.92 41.15
N THR A 119 -10.30 1.02 42.03
CA THR A 119 -10.35 1.25 43.47
C THR A 119 -9.52 0.23 44.23
N SER A 120 -8.90 0.64 45.32
CA SER A 120 -8.26 -0.25 46.29
C SER A 120 -8.53 0.21 47.71
N GLU A 121 -8.87 -0.73 48.59
CA GLU A 121 -9.12 -0.43 50.00
C GLU A 121 -7.82 -0.49 50.81
N ILE A 122 -7.56 0.56 51.58
CA ILE A 122 -6.40 0.65 52.46
C ILE A 122 -6.83 0.23 53.86
N MET A 123 -6.15 -0.79 54.39
CA MET A 123 -6.40 -1.34 55.73
C MET A 123 -5.24 -0.98 56.65
N THR A 124 -5.54 -0.51 57.85
CA THR A 124 -4.60 -0.33 58.96
C THR A 124 -4.92 -1.37 60.04
N GLY A 125 -4.13 -2.44 60.08
CA GLY A 125 -4.46 -3.62 60.88
C GLY A 125 -5.76 -4.29 60.39
N TRP A 126 -6.80 -4.28 61.23
CA TRP A 126 -8.13 -4.83 60.93
C TRP A 126 -9.17 -3.77 60.55
N ALA A 127 -8.82 -2.49 60.62
CA ALA A 127 -9.73 -1.39 60.31
C ALA A 127 -9.49 -0.88 58.88
N LYS A 128 -10.58 -0.47 58.20
CA LYS A 128 -10.49 0.27 56.96
C LYS A 128 -10.01 1.69 57.29
N PHE A 129 -8.92 2.11 56.66
CA PHE A 129 -8.45 3.49 56.71
C PHE A 129 -9.15 4.32 55.63
N GLY A 130 -9.34 3.76 54.44
CA GLY A 130 -9.91 4.51 53.33
C GLY A 130 -9.93 3.75 52.01
N THR A 131 -10.32 4.45 50.95
CA THR A 131 -10.34 3.93 49.58
C THR A 131 -9.52 4.83 48.66
N LEU A 132 -8.57 4.21 47.95
CA LEU A 132 -7.77 4.83 46.91
C LEU A 132 -8.45 4.63 45.54
N TYR A 133 -8.64 5.71 44.82
CA TYR A 133 -9.18 5.76 43.46
C TYR A 133 -8.07 6.17 42.50
N VAL A 134 -7.87 5.40 41.44
CA VAL A 134 -6.87 5.65 40.40
C VAL A 134 -7.54 5.61 39.04
N GLN A 135 -7.35 6.64 38.22
CA GLN A 135 -7.83 6.68 36.84
C GLN A 135 -6.66 6.98 35.90
N GLY A 136 -6.47 6.15 34.88
CA GLY A 136 -5.46 6.38 33.84
C GLY A 136 -5.77 7.62 32.99
N SER A 137 -4.74 8.28 32.48
CA SER A 137 -4.90 9.41 31.55
C SER A 137 -5.19 8.90 30.14
N THR A 138 -6.34 9.26 29.58
CA THR A 138 -6.66 8.97 28.17
C THR A 138 -5.86 9.84 27.20
N ALA A 139 -5.23 10.92 27.67
CA ALA A 139 -4.45 11.83 26.82
C ALA A 139 -3.27 11.11 26.16
N LEU A 140 -2.55 10.29 26.95
CA LEU A 140 -1.43 9.50 26.45
C LEU A 140 -1.91 8.43 25.46
N ALA A 141 -3.02 7.75 25.76
CA ALA A 141 -3.63 6.76 24.89
C ALA A 141 -3.99 7.33 23.51
N TYR A 142 -4.60 8.52 23.46
CA TYR A 142 -4.93 9.18 22.20
C TYR A 142 -3.66 9.57 21.41
N ASN A 143 -2.64 10.13 22.08
CA ASN A 143 -1.38 10.50 21.43
C ASN A 143 -0.66 9.28 20.84
N GLU A 144 -0.59 8.19 21.59
CA GLU A 144 0.05 6.96 21.16
C GLU A 144 -0.68 6.34 19.97
N LEU A 145 -2.01 6.19 20.06
CA LEU A 145 -2.81 5.66 18.95
C LEU A 145 -2.71 6.54 17.70
N TYR A 146 -2.79 7.87 17.86
CA TYR A 146 -2.74 8.81 16.73
C TYR A 146 -1.37 8.84 16.05
N SER A 147 -0.29 8.95 16.84
CA SER A 147 1.08 8.93 16.32
C SER A 147 1.38 7.62 15.58
N ASN A 148 1.00 6.48 16.16
CA ASN A 148 1.21 5.19 15.53
C ASN A 148 0.37 5.03 14.25
N SER A 149 -0.90 5.46 14.28
CA SER A 149 -1.77 5.45 13.09
C SER A 149 -1.20 6.30 11.96
N LYS A 150 -0.66 7.48 12.28
CA LYS A 150 -0.01 8.38 11.32
C LYS A 150 1.26 7.76 10.74
N ASN A 151 2.10 7.16 11.57
CA ASN A 151 3.34 6.51 11.12
C ASN A 151 3.04 5.35 10.16
N ILE A 152 2.07 4.50 10.50
CA ILE A 152 1.66 3.37 9.66
C ILE A 152 1.04 3.85 8.37
N PHE A 153 0.17 4.86 8.42
CA PHE A 153 -0.42 5.47 7.23
C PHE A 153 0.68 5.97 6.27
N ASN A 154 1.64 6.73 6.77
CA ASN A 154 2.75 7.27 5.98
C ASN A 154 3.61 6.15 5.39
N PHE A 155 3.95 5.14 6.19
CA PHE A 155 4.75 4.00 5.75
C PHE A 155 4.05 3.20 4.66
N LEU A 156 2.77 2.87 4.84
CA LEU A 156 1.96 2.16 3.84
C LEU A 156 1.79 2.98 2.56
N ALA A 157 1.58 4.30 2.67
CA ALA A 157 1.45 5.18 1.51
C ALA A 157 2.75 5.20 0.70
N LEU A 158 3.91 5.31 1.37
CA LEU A 158 5.22 5.23 0.73
C LEU A 158 5.42 3.89 0.02
N MET A 159 5.08 2.77 0.68
CA MET A 159 5.19 1.44 0.10
C MET A 159 4.31 1.26 -1.14
N ILE A 160 3.09 1.81 -1.14
CA ILE A 160 2.22 1.78 -2.32
C ILE A 160 2.81 2.59 -3.45
N ILE A 161 3.33 3.79 -3.19
CA ILE A 161 3.98 4.61 -4.23
C ILE A 161 5.14 3.84 -4.86
N ILE A 162 6.00 3.23 -4.04
CA ILE A 162 7.12 2.40 -4.53
C ILE A 162 6.59 1.24 -5.38
N ALA A 163 5.59 0.52 -4.90
CA ALA A 163 5.00 -0.60 -5.62
C ALA A 163 4.39 -0.18 -6.97
N LEU A 164 3.71 0.97 -7.02
CA LEU A 164 3.14 1.52 -8.26
C LEU A 164 4.23 1.94 -9.26
N VAL A 165 5.31 2.56 -8.79
CA VAL A 165 6.45 2.90 -9.65
C VAL A 165 7.09 1.65 -10.24
N VAL A 166 7.33 0.63 -9.41
CA VAL A 166 7.87 -0.66 -9.85
C VAL A 166 6.92 -1.32 -10.86
N ALA A 167 5.62 -1.37 -10.56
CA ALA A 167 4.61 -1.93 -11.45
C ALA A 167 4.55 -1.20 -12.79
N PHE A 168 4.62 0.14 -12.79
CA PHE A 168 4.64 0.95 -14.01
C PHE A 168 5.83 0.62 -14.91
N PHE A 169 7.05 0.58 -14.35
CA PHE A 169 8.24 0.24 -15.13
C PHE A 169 8.23 -1.21 -15.60
N ALA A 170 7.79 -2.15 -14.76
CA ALA A 170 7.67 -3.56 -15.11
C ALA A 170 6.68 -3.76 -16.27
N LEU A 171 5.47 -3.19 -16.17
CA LEU A 171 4.46 -3.27 -17.23
C LEU A 171 4.97 -2.60 -18.51
N LYS A 172 5.58 -1.41 -18.42
CA LYS A 172 6.15 -0.73 -19.60
C LYS A 172 7.21 -1.60 -20.31
N ALA A 173 8.05 -2.30 -19.54
CA ALA A 173 9.03 -3.23 -20.10
C ALA A 173 8.37 -4.46 -20.74
N ILE A 174 7.33 -5.01 -20.11
CA ILE A 174 6.59 -6.19 -20.60
C ILE A 174 5.78 -5.88 -21.87
N PHE A 175 5.14 -4.71 -21.97
CA PHE A 175 4.30 -4.35 -23.12
C PHE A 175 5.09 -3.83 -24.33
N ARG A 176 6.32 -3.33 -24.14
CA ARG A 176 7.12 -2.77 -25.24
C ARG A 176 7.39 -3.78 -26.39
N PRO A 177 7.72 -5.06 -26.15
CA PRO A 177 7.83 -6.07 -27.20
C PRO A 177 6.51 -6.33 -27.94
N LEU A 178 5.38 -6.29 -27.24
CA LEU A 178 4.06 -6.53 -27.86
C LEU A 178 3.72 -5.45 -28.88
N VAL A 179 3.98 -4.18 -28.55
CA VAL A 179 3.80 -3.07 -29.51
C VAL A 179 4.67 -3.28 -30.75
N LYS A 180 5.93 -3.70 -30.59
CA LYS A 180 6.80 -3.97 -31.75
C LYS A 180 6.33 -5.15 -32.61
N VAL A 181 5.71 -6.16 -32.01
CA VAL A 181 5.12 -7.29 -32.76
C VAL A 181 3.91 -6.81 -33.56
N GLN A 182 3.10 -5.91 -32.98
CA GLN A 182 2.02 -5.24 -33.71
C GLN A 182 2.58 -4.41 -34.88
N ASP A 183 3.62 -3.60 -34.65
CA ASP A 183 4.27 -2.80 -35.70
C ASP A 183 4.82 -3.68 -36.83
N GLN A 184 5.39 -4.86 -36.51
CA GLN A 184 5.84 -5.82 -37.53
C GLN A 184 4.68 -6.33 -38.38
N ALA A 185 3.55 -6.68 -37.77
CA ALA A 185 2.39 -7.17 -38.50
C ALA A 185 1.82 -6.11 -39.44
N GLU A 186 1.76 -4.85 -39.00
CA GLU A 186 1.34 -3.72 -39.83
C GLU A 186 2.34 -3.44 -40.96
N ALA A 187 3.65 -3.55 -40.70
CA ALA A 187 4.69 -3.37 -41.72
C ALA A 187 4.60 -4.40 -42.86
N ILE A 188 4.17 -5.64 -42.58
CA ILE A 188 3.96 -6.66 -43.63
C ILE A 188 2.92 -6.17 -44.66
N LEU A 189 1.88 -5.44 -44.25
CA LEU A 189 0.85 -4.90 -45.16
C LEU A 189 1.43 -3.88 -46.15
N ASP A 190 2.48 -3.17 -45.73
CA ASP A 190 3.25 -2.24 -46.56
C ASP A 190 4.36 -2.92 -47.38
N ASN A 191 4.41 -4.26 -47.42
CA ASN A 191 5.52 -5.05 -47.97
C ASN A 191 6.88 -4.75 -47.31
N LYS A 192 6.90 -4.37 -46.03
CA LYS A 192 8.10 -4.13 -45.23
C LYS A 192 8.33 -5.29 -44.25
N PHE A 193 9.32 -6.12 -44.54
CA PHE A 193 9.63 -7.33 -43.76
C PHE A 193 10.63 -7.05 -42.63
N ILE A 194 10.15 -6.40 -41.54
CA ILE A 194 10.98 -6.01 -40.41
C ILE A 194 11.22 -7.20 -39.47
N ILE A 195 12.48 -7.54 -39.17
CA ILE A 195 12.85 -8.57 -38.18
C ILE A 195 13.31 -7.95 -36.86
N GLN A 196 12.69 -8.35 -35.75
CA GLN A 196 13.08 -7.89 -34.42
C GLN A 196 14.32 -8.63 -33.92
N LYS A 197 15.46 -7.95 -33.86
CA LYS A 197 16.74 -8.50 -33.35
C LYS A 197 16.80 -8.59 -31.83
N ARG A 198 16.13 -7.68 -31.10
CA ARG A 198 16.11 -7.68 -29.63
C ARG A 198 14.97 -8.57 -29.13
N ILE A 199 15.32 -9.77 -28.71
CA ILE A 199 14.37 -10.75 -28.18
C ILE A 199 14.10 -10.41 -26.69
N PRO A 200 12.82 -10.36 -26.26
CA PRO A 200 12.49 -10.13 -24.86
C PRO A 200 12.95 -11.29 -23.97
N PHE A 201 13.23 -11.00 -22.69
CA PHE A 201 13.71 -12.00 -21.73
C PHE A 201 12.61 -12.97 -21.31
N THR A 202 11.38 -12.50 -21.14
CA THR A 202 10.22 -13.29 -20.73
C THR A 202 9.94 -14.41 -21.72
N THR A 203 9.84 -15.65 -21.25
CA THR A 203 9.73 -16.85 -22.08
C THR A 203 8.56 -16.81 -23.06
N ASP A 204 7.41 -16.32 -22.61
CA ASP A 204 6.19 -16.28 -23.44
C ASP A 204 6.32 -15.25 -24.56
N LEU A 205 6.80 -14.04 -24.22
CA LEU A 205 7.08 -13.00 -25.20
C LEU A 205 8.20 -13.39 -26.16
N LYS A 206 9.22 -14.11 -25.67
CA LYS A 206 10.31 -14.63 -26.50
C LYS A 206 9.78 -15.57 -27.58
N LYS A 207 8.95 -16.54 -27.19
CA LYS A 207 8.33 -17.49 -28.14
C LYS A 207 7.49 -16.74 -29.18
N MET A 208 6.71 -15.76 -28.75
CA MET A 208 5.88 -14.94 -29.65
C MET A 208 6.72 -14.14 -30.65
N VAL A 209 7.74 -13.41 -30.19
CA VAL A 209 8.63 -12.62 -31.07
C VAL A 209 9.37 -13.51 -32.06
N LEU A 210 9.86 -14.67 -31.62
CA LEU A 210 10.53 -15.63 -32.50
C LEU A 210 9.58 -16.19 -33.56
N ALA A 211 8.36 -16.55 -33.18
CA ALA A 211 7.35 -17.02 -34.12
C ALA A 211 6.98 -15.94 -35.15
N MET A 212 6.80 -14.68 -34.72
CA MET A 212 6.54 -13.56 -35.62
C MET A 212 7.71 -13.33 -36.58
N ASN A 213 8.96 -13.35 -36.09
CA ASN A 213 10.14 -13.23 -36.95
C ASN A 213 10.20 -14.34 -38.01
N SER A 214 9.93 -15.59 -37.64
CA SER A 214 9.87 -16.71 -38.59
C SER A 214 8.77 -16.52 -39.62
N MET A 215 7.60 -16.01 -39.21
CA MET A 215 6.50 -15.70 -40.12
C MET A 215 6.89 -14.59 -41.10
N VAL A 216 7.45 -13.48 -40.62
CA VAL A 216 7.93 -12.37 -41.47
C VAL A 216 8.90 -12.88 -42.52
N SER A 217 9.90 -13.69 -42.11
CA SER A 217 10.87 -14.29 -43.03
C SER A 217 10.19 -15.18 -44.07
N LYS A 218 9.20 -15.98 -43.65
CA LYS A 218 8.49 -16.88 -44.57
C LYS A 218 7.65 -16.13 -45.59
N VAL A 219 6.97 -15.05 -45.18
CA VAL A 219 6.19 -14.20 -46.08
C VAL A 219 7.10 -13.48 -47.07
N GLN A 220 8.25 -12.97 -46.61
CA GLN A 220 9.26 -12.37 -47.48
C GLN A 220 9.72 -13.37 -48.55
N ASP A 221 10.07 -14.61 -48.16
CA ASP A 221 10.50 -15.65 -49.11
C ASP A 221 9.42 -15.96 -50.16
N ILE A 222 8.15 -16.00 -49.75
CA ILE A 222 7.02 -16.23 -50.67
C ILE A 222 6.91 -15.07 -51.66
N PHE A 223 6.95 -13.83 -51.16
CA PHE A 223 6.86 -12.63 -51.98
C PHE A 223 8.00 -12.55 -53.01
N GLU A 224 9.23 -12.84 -52.61
CA GLU A 224 10.40 -12.85 -53.50
C GLU A 224 10.28 -13.95 -54.58
N ARG A 225 9.78 -15.14 -54.21
CA ARG A 225 9.52 -16.22 -55.16
C ARG A 225 8.42 -15.89 -56.16
N GLU A 226 7.33 -15.28 -55.71
CA GLU A 226 6.25 -14.85 -56.60
C GLU A 226 6.72 -13.73 -57.53
N ALA A 227 7.48 -12.74 -57.04
CA ALA A 227 8.07 -11.69 -57.86
C ALA A 227 9.03 -12.25 -58.93
N ALA A 228 9.87 -13.23 -58.57
CA ALA A 228 10.77 -13.90 -59.51
C ALA A 228 9.99 -14.71 -60.56
N THR A 229 8.91 -15.38 -60.13
CA THR A 229 8.04 -16.17 -61.02
C THR A 229 7.30 -15.26 -62.01
N LEU A 230 6.73 -14.15 -61.53
CA LEU A 230 6.13 -13.10 -62.36
C LEU A 230 7.14 -12.54 -63.37
N SER A 231 8.36 -12.21 -62.92
CA SER A 231 9.42 -11.71 -63.81
C SER A 231 9.75 -12.72 -64.91
N LYS A 232 9.87 -14.00 -64.56
CA LYS A 232 10.13 -15.08 -65.52
C LYS A 232 8.98 -15.25 -66.52
N TYR A 233 7.72 -15.20 -66.07
CA TYR A 233 6.58 -15.23 -66.99
C TYR A 233 6.55 -14.00 -67.90
N GLN A 234 6.91 -12.82 -67.38
CA GLN A 234 7.02 -11.60 -68.16
C GLN A 234 8.10 -11.74 -69.25
N GLU A 235 9.26 -12.31 -68.93
CA GLU A 235 10.29 -12.62 -69.93
C GLU A 235 9.80 -13.61 -70.99
N LEU A 236 9.15 -14.71 -70.60
CA LEU A 236 8.61 -15.69 -71.55
C LEU A 236 7.51 -15.12 -72.46
N LEU A 237 6.70 -14.18 -71.96
CA LEU A 237 5.62 -13.56 -72.72
C LEU A 237 6.10 -12.48 -73.69
N TYR A 238 7.17 -11.78 -73.34
CA TYR A 238 7.58 -10.54 -74.01
C TYR A 238 8.97 -10.58 -74.65
N LYS A 239 9.79 -11.61 -74.40
CA LYS A 239 11.05 -11.84 -75.11
C LYS A 239 10.93 -13.04 -76.03
N ASP A 240 11.61 -12.97 -77.16
CA ASP A 240 11.75 -14.04 -78.14
C ASP A 240 12.77 -15.08 -77.66
N SER A 241 12.43 -16.37 -77.77
CA SER A 241 13.22 -17.47 -77.20
C SER A 241 14.54 -17.75 -77.91
N MET A 242 14.66 -17.34 -79.17
CA MET A 242 15.85 -17.59 -80.00
C MET A 242 16.84 -16.42 -79.96
N SER A 243 16.33 -15.18 -79.92
CA SER A 243 17.14 -13.96 -79.98
C SER A 243 17.31 -13.24 -78.64
N GLY A 244 16.49 -13.56 -77.63
CA GLY A 244 16.46 -12.84 -76.35
C GLY A 244 15.96 -11.39 -76.44
N THR A 245 15.58 -10.94 -77.64
CA THR A 245 15.06 -9.59 -77.89
C THR A 245 13.56 -9.50 -77.59
N TYR A 246 13.04 -8.29 -77.39
CA TYR A 246 11.60 -8.13 -77.16
C TYR A 246 10.79 -8.55 -78.38
N ASN A 247 9.78 -9.37 -78.17
CA ASN A 247 8.96 -9.93 -79.24
C ASN A 247 7.91 -8.93 -79.75
N ARG A 248 7.26 -9.28 -80.86
CA ARG A 248 6.20 -8.46 -81.47
C ARG A 248 5.08 -8.08 -80.49
N ARG A 249 4.75 -8.97 -79.56
CA ARG A 249 3.69 -8.74 -78.56
C ARG A 249 4.06 -7.61 -77.61
N PHE A 250 5.31 -7.58 -77.14
CA PHE A 250 5.82 -6.46 -76.34
C PHE A 250 5.78 -5.15 -77.13
N PHE A 251 6.24 -5.18 -78.39
CA PHE A 251 6.21 -4.00 -79.26
C PHE A 251 4.79 -3.48 -79.44
N GLN A 252 3.81 -4.33 -79.75
CA GLN A 252 2.42 -3.91 -79.92
C GLN A 252 1.82 -3.32 -78.65
N THR A 253 2.06 -3.92 -77.49
CA THR A 253 1.55 -3.41 -76.20
C THR A 253 2.16 -2.05 -75.82
N LYS A 254 3.48 -1.89 -75.99
CA LYS A 254 4.17 -0.63 -75.64
C LYS A 254 3.97 0.47 -76.69
N PHE A 255 3.86 0.12 -77.96
CA PHE A 255 3.63 1.08 -79.04
C PHE A 255 2.30 1.83 -78.89
N SER A 256 1.24 1.14 -78.45
CA SER A 256 -0.04 1.80 -78.11
C SER A 256 0.05 2.72 -76.89
N GLU A 257 0.97 2.45 -75.96
CA GLU A 257 1.16 3.23 -74.74
C GLU A 257 1.97 4.52 -74.98
N TYR A 258 2.86 4.53 -75.98
CA TYR A 258 3.67 5.69 -76.37
C TYR A 258 2.98 6.63 -77.38
N LEU A 259 1.85 6.22 -77.96
CA LEU A 259 1.05 7.03 -78.89
C LEU A 259 -0.09 7.79 -78.20
N ALA A 260 -0.33 7.54 -76.91
CA ALA A 260 -1.27 8.27 -76.05
C ALA A 260 -0.55 9.34 -75.23
#